data_AF-A0A336MM47-F1
#
_entry.id   AF-A0A336MM47-F1
#
_cell.length_a   1.000
_cell.length_b   1.000
_cell.length_c   1.000
_cell.angle_alpha   90.00
_cell.angle_beta   90.00
_cell.angle_gamma   90.00
#
_symmetry.space_group_name_H-M   'P 1'
#
loop_
_entity.id
_entity.type
_entity.pdbx_description
1 polymer ?
#
loop_
_entity_poly.entity_id
_entity_poly.type
_entity_poly.pdbx_seq_one_letter_code
_entity_poly.pdbx_strand_id
1 'polypeptide(L)'
;MKFLIVLSVIALALADEYKVRTTDDLQVFREECGKELNIPAERLEKFKMWDFGDDEVGRCYIRCSFKKFPIFDDKTGPLVDNLVKQLVAGGNKTEEEVRAEVTKCVDAKKDDENECSWAFRGFTCFKTANLQLIRASVKKV
;
A
#
# COMPACT_ATOMS: atom_id res chain seq x y z
N MET A 1 -25.50 -47.87 -22.29
CA MET A 1 -25.82 -46.48 -22.65
C MET A 1 -25.40 -45.58 -21.48
N LYS A 2 -24.55 -44.59 -21.77
CA LYS A 2 -24.25 -43.35 -21.02
C LYS A 2 -23.69 -43.46 -19.60
N PHE A 3 -22.36 -43.42 -19.52
CA PHE A 3 -21.61 -42.89 -18.38
C PHE A 3 -21.74 -41.36 -18.38
N LEU A 4 -22.26 -40.78 -17.29
CA LEU A 4 -22.24 -39.35 -17.04
C LEU A 4 -20.97 -39.02 -16.25
N ILE A 5 -19.95 -38.51 -16.94
CA ILE A 5 -18.76 -37.92 -16.28
C ILE A 5 -19.06 -36.43 -16.12
N VAL A 6 -19.40 -36.02 -14.90
CA VAL A 6 -19.51 -34.61 -14.53
C VAL A 6 -18.11 -34.09 -14.26
N LEU A 7 -17.52 -33.42 -15.24
CA LEU A 7 -16.28 -32.64 -15.07
C LEU A 7 -16.63 -31.32 -14.37
N SER A 8 -16.60 -31.32 -13.05
CA SER A 8 -16.59 -30.09 -12.26
C SER A 8 -15.26 -29.38 -12.46
N VAL A 9 -15.24 -28.35 -13.31
CA VAL A 9 -14.11 -27.42 -13.43
C VAL A 9 -14.04 -26.63 -12.14
N ILE A 10 -13.19 -27.07 -11.21
CA ILE A 10 -12.78 -26.25 -10.08
C ILE A 10 -11.88 -25.16 -10.67
N ALA A 11 -12.46 -23.98 -10.93
CA ALA A 11 -11.67 -22.78 -11.18
C ALA A 11 -10.95 -22.44 -9.87
N LEU A 12 -9.75 -22.99 -9.68
CA LEU A 12 -8.81 -22.53 -8.68
C LEU A 12 -8.53 -21.06 -9.00
N ALA A 13 -9.11 -20.17 -8.21
CA ALA A 13 -8.72 -18.77 -8.21
C ALA A 13 -7.22 -18.73 -7.92
N LEU A 14 -6.41 -18.49 -8.95
CA LEU A 14 -5.00 -18.17 -8.78
C LEU A 14 -4.99 -16.88 -7.96
N ALA A 15 -4.66 -16.98 -6.68
CA ALA A 15 -4.38 -15.79 -5.88
C ALA A 15 -3.16 -15.14 -6.52
N ASP A 16 -3.36 -14.00 -7.17
CA ASP A 16 -2.27 -13.29 -7.84
C ASP A 16 -1.22 -12.94 -6.79
N GLU A 17 -0.01 -13.47 -6.96
CA GLU A 17 1.04 -13.32 -5.98
C GLU A 17 1.49 -11.85 -5.98
N TYR A 18 1.53 -11.24 -4.79
CA TYR A 18 1.91 -9.84 -4.66
C TYR A 18 3.29 -9.55 -5.28
N LYS A 19 3.32 -8.71 -6.31
CA LYS A 19 4.54 -8.22 -6.94
C LYS A 19 5.04 -6.96 -6.24
N VAL A 20 6.23 -7.04 -5.66
CA VAL A 20 6.96 -5.91 -5.08
C VAL A 20 7.11 -4.79 -6.11
N ARG A 21 6.83 -3.56 -5.67
CA ARG A 21 6.93 -2.34 -6.47
C ARG A 21 8.26 -1.63 -6.22
N THR A 22 8.79 -1.04 -7.27
CA THR A 22 10.09 -0.37 -7.28
C THR A 22 9.95 1.16 -7.32
N THR A 23 11.08 1.85 -7.48
CA THR A 23 11.11 3.31 -7.60
C THR A 23 10.48 3.74 -8.91
N ASP A 24 10.60 2.92 -9.96
CA ASP A 24 10.03 3.20 -11.28
C ASP A 24 8.49 3.09 -11.18
N ASP A 25 7.97 2.06 -10.50
CA ASP A 25 6.53 1.92 -10.21
C ASP A 25 6.03 3.09 -9.36
N LEU A 26 6.77 3.46 -8.30
CA LEU A 26 6.42 4.59 -7.45
C LEU A 26 6.32 5.88 -8.27
N GLN A 27 7.26 6.16 -9.19
CA GLN A 27 7.20 7.36 -10.03
C GLN A 27 5.92 7.40 -10.87
N VAL A 28 5.56 6.29 -11.50
CA VAL A 28 4.30 6.18 -12.27
C VAL A 28 3.10 6.44 -11.37
N PHE A 29 3.03 5.81 -10.19
CA PHE A 29 1.89 5.99 -9.29
C PHE A 29 1.77 7.41 -8.75
N ARG A 30 2.90 8.10 -8.52
CA ARG A 30 2.90 9.52 -8.11
C ARG A 30 2.26 10.39 -9.18
N GLU A 31 2.57 10.14 -10.46
CA GLU A 31 1.98 10.87 -11.58
C GLU A 31 0.49 10.55 -11.76
N GLU A 32 0.12 9.27 -11.68
CA GLU A 32 -1.28 8.84 -11.78
C GLU A 32 -2.13 9.44 -10.66
N CYS A 33 -1.69 9.31 -9.40
CA CYS A 33 -2.40 9.89 -8.26
C CYS A 33 -2.43 11.41 -8.31
N GLY A 34 -1.37 12.06 -8.82
CA GLY A 34 -1.35 13.49 -9.05
C GLY A 34 -2.44 13.93 -10.04
N LYS A 35 -2.60 13.20 -11.15
CA LYS A 35 -3.64 13.45 -12.16
C LYS A 35 -5.04 13.15 -11.63
N GLU A 36 -5.24 11.98 -11.03
CA GLU A 36 -6.55 11.54 -10.50
C GLU A 36 -7.10 12.50 -9.45
N LEU A 37 -6.24 13.06 -8.60
CA LEU A 37 -6.61 13.98 -7.52
C LEU A 37 -6.44 15.46 -7.89
N ASN A 38 -6.08 15.77 -9.14
CA ASN A 38 -5.81 17.14 -9.62
C ASN A 38 -4.83 17.92 -8.71
N ILE A 39 -3.75 17.27 -8.29
CA ILE A 39 -2.77 17.86 -7.37
C ILE A 39 -1.81 18.78 -8.14
N PRO A 40 -1.60 20.04 -7.69
CA PRO A 40 -0.64 20.94 -8.30
C PRO A 40 0.78 20.37 -8.31
N ALA A 41 1.54 20.65 -9.38
CA ALA A 41 2.91 20.15 -9.55
C ALA A 41 3.84 20.51 -8.37
N GLU A 42 3.74 21.74 -7.86
CA GLU A 42 4.48 22.21 -6.68
C GLU A 42 4.28 21.33 -5.43
N ARG A 43 3.07 20.77 -5.29
CA ARG A 43 2.70 19.91 -4.16
C ARG A 43 3.21 18.49 -4.37
N LEU A 44 3.21 18.00 -5.62
CA LEU A 44 3.84 16.73 -5.97
C LEU A 44 5.36 16.73 -5.71
N GLU A 45 6.04 17.87 -5.90
CA GLU A 45 7.47 17.98 -5.55
C GLU A 45 7.72 17.78 -4.05
N LYS A 46 6.86 18.32 -3.18
CA LYS A 46 6.94 18.04 -1.73
C LYS A 46 6.72 16.56 -1.42
N PHE A 47 5.76 15.93 -2.10
CA PHE A 47 5.46 14.51 -1.92
C PHE A 47 6.65 13.63 -2.34
N LYS A 48 7.42 14.03 -3.37
CA LYS A 48 8.67 13.36 -3.75
C LYS A 48 9.71 13.40 -2.64
N MET A 49 9.72 14.47 -1.83
CA MET A 49 10.57 14.65 -0.66
C MET A 49 10.04 13.95 0.61
N TRP A 50 8.95 13.19 0.52
CA TRP A 50 8.27 12.52 1.65
C TRP A 50 7.59 13.47 2.65
N ASP A 51 7.31 14.70 2.23
CA ASP A 51 6.51 15.68 2.94
C ASP A 51 5.12 15.76 2.32
N PHE A 52 4.11 15.19 3.00
CA PHE A 52 2.75 15.05 2.46
C PHE A 52 1.76 16.08 3.02
N GLY A 53 2.08 16.70 4.16
CA GLY A 53 1.13 17.44 4.99
C GLY A 53 0.04 16.54 5.61
N ASP A 54 -0.52 16.98 6.74
CA ASP A 54 -1.71 16.38 7.34
C ASP A 54 -2.94 17.23 6.98
N ASP A 55 -3.29 17.20 5.69
CA ASP A 55 -4.52 17.76 5.16
C ASP A 55 -5.17 16.74 4.21
N GLU A 56 -6.39 17.03 3.76
CA GLU A 56 -7.14 16.08 2.95
C GLU A 56 -6.44 15.64 1.65
N VAL A 57 -5.72 16.54 1.00
CA VAL A 57 -5.01 16.22 -0.25
C VAL A 57 -3.82 15.30 0.03
N GLY A 58 -3.07 15.56 1.11
CA GLY A 58 -1.97 14.68 1.53
C GLY A 58 -2.46 13.29 1.91
N ARG A 59 -3.55 13.22 2.68
CA ARG A 59 -4.18 11.97 3.13
C ARG A 59 -4.69 11.14 1.95
N CYS A 60 -5.45 11.75 1.04
CA CYS A 60 -5.98 11.04 -0.12
C CYS A 60 -4.90 10.64 -1.12
N TYR A 61 -3.81 11.40 -1.23
CA TYR A 61 -2.67 11.00 -2.04
C TYR A 61 -1.98 9.74 -1.52
N ILE A 62 -1.79 9.63 -0.21
CA ILE A 62 -1.24 8.41 0.42
C ILE A 62 -2.18 7.21 0.17
N ARG A 63 -3.49 7.38 0.38
CA ARG A 63 -4.47 6.35 0.06
C ARG A 63 -4.38 5.92 -1.41
N CYS A 64 -4.35 6.87 -2.34
CA CYS A 64 -4.23 6.55 -3.77
C CYS A 64 -2.97 5.74 -4.04
N SER A 65 -1.83 6.17 -3.52
CA SER A 65 -0.56 5.45 -3.67
C SER A 65 -0.66 4.03 -3.12
N PHE A 66 -1.24 3.85 -1.94
CA PHE A 66 -1.39 2.52 -1.32
C PHE A 66 -2.31 1.59 -2.11
N LYS A 67 -3.33 2.11 -2.78
CA LYS A 67 -4.18 1.32 -3.68
C LYS A 67 -3.45 0.90 -4.96
N LYS A 68 -2.57 1.75 -5.50
CA LYS A 68 -1.72 1.40 -6.65
C LYS A 68 -0.63 0.38 -6.29
N PHE A 69 -0.19 0.40 -5.03
CA PHE A 69 0.70 -0.60 -4.42
C PHE A 69 -0.02 -1.88 -3.96
N PRO A 70 -1.26 -2.16 -4.37
CA PRO A 70 -2.26 -2.90 -3.57
C PRO A 70 -1.85 -3.31 -2.14
N ILE A 71 -1.61 -2.33 -1.26
CA ILE A 71 -1.28 -2.53 0.17
C ILE A 71 -2.37 -1.99 1.11
N PHE A 72 -3.44 -1.43 0.55
CA PHE A 72 -4.60 -0.93 1.28
C PHE A 72 -5.85 -1.10 0.43
N ASP A 73 -6.95 -1.51 1.07
CA ASP A 73 -8.28 -1.56 0.49
C ASP A 73 -9.24 -0.69 1.30
N ASP A 74 -10.19 -0.04 0.64
CA ASP A 74 -11.10 0.91 1.28
C ASP A 74 -12.07 0.24 2.27
N LYS A 75 -12.34 -1.06 2.09
CA LYS A 75 -13.27 -1.81 2.92
C LYS A 75 -12.54 -2.55 4.02
N THR A 76 -11.41 -3.19 3.69
CA THR A 76 -10.68 -4.05 4.63
C THR A 76 -9.46 -3.40 5.26
N GLY A 77 -9.05 -2.22 4.81
CA GLY A 77 -7.93 -1.47 5.37
C GLY A 77 -6.56 -1.98 4.90
N PRO A 78 -5.51 -1.88 5.74
CA PRO A 78 -4.17 -2.32 5.42
C PRO A 78 -4.09 -3.81 5.05
N LEU A 79 -3.50 -4.12 3.90
CA LEU A 79 -3.25 -5.49 3.46
C LEU A 79 -1.90 -5.95 3.98
N VAL A 80 -1.90 -6.49 5.22
CA VAL A 80 -0.69 -6.77 6.01
C VAL A 80 0.33 -7.63 5.27
N ASP A 81 -0.11 -8.69 4.59
CA ASP A 81 0.83 -9.57 3.87
C ASP A 81 1.55 -8.85 2.72
N ASN A 82 0.83 -8.01 1.98
CA ASN A 82 1.40 -7.22 0.89
C ASN A 82 2.35 -6.13 1.43
N LEU A 83 1.97 -5.48 2.54
CA LEU A 83 2.83 -4.52 3.24
C LEU A 83 4.15 -5.16 3.68
N VAL A 84 4.09 -6.32 4.32
CA VAL A 84 5.29 -7.04 4.80
C VAL A 84 6.17 -7.42 3.62
N LYS A 85 5.61 -8.03 2.57
CA LYS A 85 6.36 -8.39 1.35
C LYS A 85 7.04 -7.17 0.72
N GLN A 86 6.33 -6.05 0.60
CA GLN A 86 6.89 -4.81 0.07
C GLN A 86 8.06 -4.32 0.94
N LEU A 87 7.86 -4.22 2.25
CA LEU A 87 8.80 -3.61 3.18
C LEU A 87 10.09 -4.43 3.36
N VAL A 88 10.00 -5.76 3.33
CA VAL A 88 11.16 -6.66 3.45
C VAL A 88 12.04 -6.60 2.20
N ALA A 89 11.45 -6.42 1.02
CA ALA A 89 12.17 -6.53 -0.26
C ALA A 89 13.39 -5.59 -0.39
N GLY A 90 13.34 -4.41 0.26
CA GLY A 90 14.48 -3.48 0.29
C GLY A 90 15.12 -3.31 1.66
N GLY A 91 14.67 -4.06 2.66
CA GLY A 91 15.10 -3.94 4.05
C GLY A 91 16.15 -4.97 4.46
N ASN A 92 16.76 -4.76 5.62
CA ASN A 92 17.61 -5.73 6.30
C ASN A 92 16.87 -6.47 7.44
N LYS A 93 15.55 -6.27 7.52
CA LYS A 93 14.69 -6.88 8.54
C LYS A 93 14.03 -8.15 7.99
N THR A 94 13.80 -9.11 8.87
CA THR A 94 13.05 -10.32 8.58
C THR A 94 11.55 -10.02 8.40
N GLU A 95 10.81 -10.93 7.76
CA GLU A 95 9.35 -10.82 7.64
C GLU A 95 8.66 -10.73 9.01
N GLU A 96 9.14 -11.48 10.00
CA GLU A 96 8.57 -11.47 11.36
C GLU A 96 8.73 -10.11 12.04
N GLU A 97 9.94 -9.54 11.99
CA GLU A 97 10.20 -8.21 12.55
C GLU A 97 9.36 -7.12 11.86
N VAL A 98 9.26 -7.17 10.53
CA VAL A 98 8.45 -6.21 9.77
C VAL A 98 6.97 -6.37 10.09
N ARG A 99 6.46 -7.60 10.16
CA ARG A 99 5.07 -7.89 10.50
C ARG A 99 4.72 -7.40 11.90
N ALA A 100 5.60 -7.58 12.87
CA ALA A 100 5.42 -7.08 14.23
C ALA A 100 5.30 -5.55 14.26
N GLU A 101 6.13 -4.83 13.49
CA GLU A 101 6.04 -3.36 13.40
C GLU A 101 4.80 -2.88 12.63
N VAL A 102 4.43 -3.55 11.53
CA VAL A 102 3.21 -3.21 10.77
C VAL A 102 1.97 -3.38 11.64
N THR A 103 1.85 -4.51 12.36
CA THR A 103 0.65 -4.85 13.14
C THR A 103 0.40 -3.84 14.27
N LYS A 104 1.43 -3.19 14.81
CA LYS A 104 1.27 -2.10 15.80
C LYS A 104 0.52 -0.88 15.25
N CYS A 105 0.51 -0.71 13.93
CA CYS A 105 -0.09 0.43 13.24
C CYS A 105 -1.34 0.08 12.43
N VAL A 106 -1.77 -1.18 12.45
CA VAL A 106 -2.99 -1.63 11.79
C VAL A 106 -4.13 -1.53 12.79
N ASP A 107 -5.17 -0.79 12.43
CA ASP A 107 -6.38 -0.64 13.22
C ASP A 107 -7.63 -0.65 12.33
N ALA A 108 -8.79 -0.77 12.97
CA ALA A 108 -10.07 -0.62 12.29
C ALA A 108 -10.33 0.85 11.94
N LYS A 109 -11.02 1.08 10.82
CA LYS A 109 -11.54 2.38 10.46
C LYS A 109 -12.46 2.90 11.55
N LYS A 110 -12.35 4.18 11.91
CA LYS A 110 -13.32 4.82 12.82
C LYS A 110 -14.59 5.21 12.04
N ASP A 111 -15.72 5.31 12.75
CA ASP A 111 -17.02 5.60 12.13
C ASP A 111 -17.06 6.98 11.48
N ASP A 112 -16.42 7.98 12.11
CA ASP A 112 -16.34 9.37 11.68
C ASP A 112 -15.17 9.66 10.72
N GLU A 113 -14.36 8.65 10.41
CA GLU A 113 -13.15 8.77 9.60
C GLU A 113 -13.43 8.38 8.14
N ASN A 114 -12.80 9.06 7.17
CA ASN A 114 -12.82 8.64 5.77
C ASN A 114 -11.62 7.73 5.44
N GLU A 115 -11.67 7.05 4.30
CA GLU A 115 -10.64 6.09 3.90
C GLU A 115 -9.26 6.76 3.71
N CYS A 116 -9.24 8.03 3.30
CA CYS A 116 -8.01 8.80 3.16
C CYS A 116 -7.31 8.96 4.51
N SER A 117 -8.07 9.34 5.53
CA SER A 117 -7.59 9.52 6.90
C SER A 117 -7.18 8.20 7.54
N TRP A 118 -7.92 7.12 7.28
CA TRP A 118 -7.56 5.78 7.76
C TRP A 118 -6.22 5.31 7.20
N ALA A 119 -6.02 5.40 5.87
CA ALA A 119 -4.75 5.05 5.23
C ALA A 119 -3.60 5.92 5.75
N PHE A 120 -3.84 7.22 5.92
CA PHE A 120 -2.82 8.16 6.41
C PHE A 120 -2.45 7.93 7.87
N ARG A 121 -3.40 7.55 8.74
CA ARG A 121 -3.13 7.20 10.13
C ARG A 121 -2.20 6.00 10.25
N GLY A 122 -2.48 4.93 9.49
CA GLY A 122 -1.58 3.77 9.42
C GLY A 122 -0.19 4.16 8.91
N PHE A 123 -0.12 4.98 7.85
CA PHE A 123 1.14 5.46 7.30
C PHE A 123 1.96 6.28 8.29
N THR A 124 1.35 7.26 8.96
CA THR A 124 2.03 8.16 9.91
C THR A 124 2.46 7.42 11.17
N CYS A 125 1.65 6.50 11.69
CA CYS A 125 2.05 5.58 12.75
C CYS A 125 3.34 4.84 12.37
N PHE A 126 3.37 4.19 11.20
CA PHE A 126 4.50 3.37 10.79
C PHE A 126 5.74 4.21 10.41
N LYS A 127 5.54 5.30 9.67
CA LYS A 127 6.60 6.22 9.18
C LYS A 127 7.45 6.77 10.32
N THR A 128 6.85 7.08 11.46
CA THR A 128 7.54 7.74 12.59
C THR A 128 8.76 6.96 13.06
N ALA A 129 8.68 5.63 13.11
CA ALA A 129 9.80 4.77 13.51
C ALA A 129 10.52 4.12 12.31
N ASN A 130 9.89 4.05 11.13
CA ASN A 130 10.34 3.18 10.03
C ASN A 130 10.55 3.89 8.68
N LEU A 131 10.66 5.21 8.63
CA LEU A 131 10.81 5.96 7.36
C LEU A 131 11.95 5.42 6.46
N GLN A 132 13.07 5.01 7.03
CA GLN A 132 14.19 4.47 6.24
C GLN A 132 13.84 3.13 5.60
N LEU A 133 13.10 2.26 6.30
CA LEU A 133 12.62 1.00 5.77
C LEU A 133 11.64 1.24 4.61
N ILE A 134 10.70 2.19 4.76
CA ILE A 134 9.78 2.55 3.67
C ILE A 134 10.56 3.03 2.44
N ARG A 135 11.56 3.90 2.62
CA ARG A 135 12.41 4.38 1.52
C ARG A 135 13.20 3.26 0.87
N ALA A 136 13.70 2.32 1.65
CA ALA A 136 14.48 1.20 1.14
C ALA A 136 13.60 0.22 0.37
N SER A 137 12.36 -0.03 0.84
CA SER A 137 11.39 -0.96 0.25
C SER A 137 11.04 -0.72 -1.22
N VAL A 138 11.22 0.51 -1.70
CA VAL A 138 10.96 0.89 -3.09
C VAL A 138 12.23 1.07 -3.91
N LYS A 139 13.43 0.98 -3.31
CA LYS A 139 14.66 1.01 -4.10
C LYS A 139 14.72 -0.25 -4.96
N LYS A 140 15.38 -0.16 -6.12
CA LYS A 140 15.60 -1.35 -6.97
C LYS A 140 16.29 -2.42 -6.12
N VAL A 141 15.62 -3.56 -5.98
CA VAL A 141 16.13 -4.78 -5.35
C VAL A 141 17.08 -5.47 -6.32
#